data_AF-A0A8K0SQF2-F1
#
_entry.id   AF-A0A8K0SQF2-F1
#
_cell.length_a   1.000
_cell.length_b   1.000
_cell.length_c   1.000
_cell.angle_alpha   90.00
_cell.angle_beta   90.00
_cell.angle_gamma   90.00
#
_symmetry.space_group_name_H-M   'P 1'
#
loop_
_entity.id
_entity.type
_entity.pdbx_description
1 polymer ?
#
loop_
_entity_poly.entity_id
_entity_poly.type
_entity_poly.pdbx_seq_one_letter_code
_entity_poly.pdbx_strand_id
1 'polypeptide(L)'
;MAYNFAGAWVACKHKELGLDDDSIQELKSAVKDLRIDYIITGGWSQKAAAEAERLFGPEHNYAAIFFGAQKNLGMAGITVAVIHKKFLPQPSATLMRQLGLPIPPRIFEFETIAKNNSLYNTLSIFDVYIAGQVLRKLLLQHPDKVQGQQAISEQKAQLIYKTLEEYTDVYHVIPDKTVRSRMNICFRITGGEEEFLKQGTALGLTGLRGHRDLKGVRVSNSNSVTFEGTAKLANFIGTFASQGGDERCVA
;
A
#
# COMPACT_ATOMS: atom_id res chain seq x y z
N MET A 1 7.45 13.10 2.77
CA MET A 1 6.39 13.12 3.80
C MET A 1 6.86 13.82 5.07
N ALA A 2 7.93 13.35 5.74
CA ALA A 2 8.45 13.97 6.97
C ALA A 2 8.68 15.49 6.88
N TYR A 3 9.24 15.99 5.77
CA TYR A 3 9.44 17.44 5.57
C TYR A 3 8.14 18.26 5.62
N ASN A 4 7.04 17.72 5.07
CA ASN A 4 5.75 18.40 5.13
C ASN A 4 5.18 18.42 6.55
N PHE A 5 5.43 17.37 7.34
CA PHE A 5 4.99 17.32 8.73
C PHE A 5 5.78 18.29 9.61
N ALA A 6 7.07 18.48 9.36
CA ALA A 6 7.86 19.51 10.03
C ALA A 6 7.30 20.92 9.74
N GLY A 7 7.02 21.23 8.47
CA GLY A 7 6.39 22.51 8.10
C GLY A 7 5.01 22.69 8.73
N ALA A 8 4.15 21.67 8.68
CA ALA A 8 2.83 21.72 9.31
C ALA A 8 2.91 21.94 10.82
N TRP A 9 3.86 21.29 11.50
CA TRP A 9 4.10 21.52 12.92
C TRP A 9 4.48 22.98 13.21
N VAL A 10 5.42 23.55 12.43
CA VAL A 10 5.82 24.95 12.58
C VAL A 10 4.63 25.87 12.36
N ALA A 11 3.82 25.63 11.32
CA ALA A 11 2.64 26.43 11.03
C ALA A 11 1.60 26.38 12.17
N CYS A 12 1.37 25.20 12.74
CA CYS A 12 0.52 25.04 13.92
C CYS A 12 1.10 25.77 15.14
N LYS A 13 2.40 25.61 15.41
CA LYS A 13 3.06 26.21 16.57
C LYS A 13 3.11 27.73 16.47
N HIS A 14 3.36 28.26 15.29
CA HIS A 14 3.33 29.70 15.00
C HIS A 14 1.94 30.29 15.30
N LYS A 15 0.87 29.58 14.89
CA LYS A 15 -0.51 29.98 15.17
C LYS A 15 -0.86 29.88 16.65
N GLU A 16 -0.43 28.83 17.34
CA GLU A 16 -0.63 28.64 18.78
C GLU A 16 0.00 29.76 19.62
N LEU A 17 1.22 30.17 19.24
CA LEU A 17 1.97 31.20 19.96
C LEU A 17 1.47 32.62 19.64
N GLY A 18 0.58 32.80 18.66
CA GLY A 18 -0.02 34.10 18.32
C GLY A 18 1.01 35.12 17.80
N LEU A 19 2.09 34.63 17.21
CA LEU A 19 3.28 35.40 16.87
C LEU A 19 3.12 36.21 15.58
N ASP A 20 3.73 37.39 15.55
CA ASP A 20 4.04 38.10 14.32
C ASP A 20 5.30 37.51 13.64
N ASP A 21 5.55 37.89 12.39
CA ASP A 21 6.65 37.36 11.58
C ASP A 21 8.05 37.60 12.20
N ASP A 22 8.17 38.51 13.18
CA ASP A 22 9.43 38.90 13.84
C ASP A 22 9.74 38.08 15.11
N SER A 23 8.77 37.34 15.65
CA SER A 23 8.91 36.54 16.88
C SER A 23 9.56 35.16 16.65
N ILE A 24 10.65 35.13 15.88
CA ILE A 24 11.35 33.91 15.48
C ILE A 24 12.04 33.22 16.66
N GLN A 25 12.33 33.93 17.76
CA GLN A 25 13.10 33.39 18.89
C GLN A 25 12.31 32.36 19.71
N GLU A 26 11.02 32.60 19.97
CA GLU A 26 10.16 31.61 20.63
C GLU A 26 10.04 30.33 19.81
N LEU A 27 9.89 30.47 18.49
CA LEU A 27 9.85 29.33 17.57
C LEU A 27 11.18 28.58 17.54
N LYS A 28 12.32 29.28 17.49
CA LYS A 28 13.65 28.65 17.59
C LYS A 28 13.81 27.87 18.88
N SER A 29 13.29 28.37 20.00
CA SER A 29 13.30 27.65 21.27
C SER A 29 12.45 26.39 21.19
N ALA A 30 11.20 26.51 20.71
CA ALA A 30 10.29 25.37 20.58
C ALA A 30 10.79 24.29 19.62
N VAL A 31 11.50 24.66 18.56
CA VAL A 31 12.09 23.70 17.60
C VAL A 31 13.16 22.81 18.24
N LYS A 32 13.84 23.25 19.30
CA LYS A 32 14.83 22.40 20.00
C LYS A 32 14.18 21.15 20.61
N ASP A 33 12.90 21.25 20.96
CA ASP A 33 12.12 20.16 21.53
C ASP A 33 11.28 19.42 20.47
N LEU A 34 11.37 19.80 19.19
CA LEU A 34 10.65 19.14 18.11
C LEU A 34 11.13 17.69 17.97
N ARG A 35 10.22 16.76 18.24
CA ARG A 35 10.44 15.33 18.06
C ARG A 35 9.28 14.72 17.28
N ILE A 36 9.62 13.74 16.45
CA ILE A 36 8.64 12.81 15.87
C ILE A 36 8.89 11.49 16.58
N ASP A 37 8.08 11.16 17.59
CA ASP A 37 8.28 9.99 18.43
C ASP A 37 8.17 8.68 17.64
N TYR A 38 7.17 8.59 16.75
CA TYR A 38 7.01 7.44 15.86
C TYR A 38 6.17 7.82 14.64
N ILE A 39 6.45 7.13 13.53
CA ILE A 39 5.62 7.15 12.32
C ILE A 39 5.11 5.73 12.11
N ILE A 40 3.81 5.53 12.23
CA ILE A 40 3.18 4.27 11.84
C ILE A 40 3.00 4.29 10.33
N THR A 41 3.77 3.46 9.62
CA THR A 41 3.63 3.26 8.18
C THR A 41 3.12 1.84 7.89
N GLY A 42 2.32 1.66 6.83
CA GLY A 42 1.78 0.34 6.45
C GLY A 42 0.25 0.26 6.36
N GLY A 43 -0.37 1.25 5.72
CA GLY A 43 -1.83 1.50 5.64
C GLY A 43 -2.71 0.44 4.93
N TRP A 44 -2.35 -0.84 4.98
CA TRP A 44 -3.18 -1.94 4.46
C TRP A 44 -3.53 -3.00 5.50
N SER A 45 -3.01 -2.89 6.72
CA SER A 45 -3.36 -3.83 7.79
C SER A 45 -4.33 -3.19 8.78
N GLN A 46 -5.43 -3.88 9.05
CA GLN A 46 -6.33 -3.57 10.16
C GLN A 46 -5.56 -3.44 11.48
N LYS A 47 -4.44 -4.15 11.62
CA LYS A 47 -3.52 -4.04 12.76
C LYS A 47 -2.84 -2.67 12.86
N ALA A 48 -2.35 -2.10 11.76
CA ALA A 48 -1.76 -0.76 11.78
C ALA A 48 -2.80 0.33 12.07
N ALA A 49 -4.01 0.17 11.56
CA ALA A 49 -5.15 1.04 11.88
C ALA A 49 -5.56 0.95 13.36
N ALA A 50 -5.73 -0.29 13.85
CA ALA A 50 -6.08 -0.55 15.25
C ALA A 50 -4.97 -0.09 16.21
N GLU A 51 -3.69 -0.21 15.83
CA GLU A 51 -2.58 0.29 16.63
C GLU A 51 -2.53 1.82 16.64
N ALA A 52 -2.81 2.48 15.51
CA ALA A 52 -2.97 3.93 15.47
C ALA A 52 -4.14 4.38 16.37
N GLU A 53 -5.28 3.69 16.31
CA GLU A 53 -6.43 3.96 17.18
C GLU A 53 -6.11 3.72 18.65
N ARG A 54 -5.40 2.63 19.00
CA ARG A 54 -4.96 2.33 20.37
C ARG A 54 -4.06 3.43 20.95
N LEU A 55 -3.17 3.98 20.11
CA LEU A 55 -2.17 4.96 20.51
C LEU A 55 -2.69 6.40 20.52
N PHE A 56 -3.60 6.74 19.60
CA PHE A 56 -4.02 8.13 19.35
C PHE A 56 -5.52 8.38 19.49
N GLY A 57 -6.32 7.35 19.79
CA GLY A 57 -7.77 7.42 19.83
C GLY A 57 -8.44 7.35 18.45
N PRO A 58 -9.76 7.10 18.40
CA PRO A 58 -10.53 6.94 17.15
C PRO A 58 -10.67 8.23 16.33
N GLU A 59 -10.35 9.37 16.94
CA GLU A 59 -10.41 10.72 16.36
C GLU A 59 -9.22 11.01 15.40
N HIS A 60 -8.18 10.18 15.44
CA HIS A 60 -6.87 10.46 14.81
C HIS A 60 -6.45 9.36 13.83
N ASN A 61 -7.35 8.98 12.93
CA ASN A 61 -7.15 7.76 12.17
C ASN A 61 -5.97 7.81 11.18
N TYR A 62 -5.70 8.92 10.49
CA TYR A 62 -4.55 9.00 9.56
C TYR A 62 -4.06 10.44 9.35
N ALA A 63 -2.74 10.66 9.39
CA ALA A 63 -2.12 11.91 8.95
C ALA A 63 -2.03 11.99 7.41
N ALA A 64 -1.67 10.88 6.80
CA ALA A 64 -1.54 10.72 5.37
C ALA A 64 -1.76 9.24 4.99
N ILE A 65 -2.48 9.00 3.91
CA ILE A 65 -2.56 7.72 3.21
C ILE A 65 -1.95 7.94 1.84
N PHE A 66 -1.06 7.06 1.39
CA PHE A 66 -0.48 7.15 0.05
C PHE A 66 -0.24 5.78 -0.55
N PHE A 67 -0.35 5.70 -1.88
CA PHE A 67 -0.08 4.48 -2.61
C PHE A 67 0.20 4.77 -4.09
N GLY A 68 1.11 4.00 -4.69
CA GLY A 68 1.31 4.00 -6.14
C GLY A 68 0.14 3.32 -6.85
N ALA A 69 -0.27 3.84 -8.00
CA ALA A 69 -1.45 3.32 -8.70
C ALA A 69 -1.24 1.91 -9.28
N GLN A 70 -0.01 1.50 -9.58
CA GLN A 70 0.38 0.27 -10.30
C GLN A 70 0.01 -1.07 -9.67
N LYS A 71 -0.71 -1.06 -8.54
CA LYS A 71 -1.12 -2.28 -7.84
C LYS A 71 -2.60 -2.58 -8.04
N ASN A 72 -3.47 -1.65 -7.65
CA ASN A 72 -4.92 -1.87 -7.65
C ASN A 72 -5.72 -0.74 -8.32
N LEU A 73 -5.06 0.34 -8.74
CA LEU A 73 -5.76 1.53 -9.23
C LEU A 73 -5.46 1.83 -10.71
N GLY A 74 -4.29 1.47 -11.22
CA GLY A 74 -3.90 1.82 -12.58
C GLY A 74 -2.48 1.37 -12.90
N MET A 75 -1.73 2.23 -13.57
CA MET A 75 -0.36 1.94 -14.04
C MET A 75 0.70 2.63 -13.17
N ALA A 76 1.97 2.28 -13.41
CA ALA A 76 3.09 2.95 -12.78
C ALA A 76 3.28 4.33 -13.39
N GLY A 77 3.46 5.35 -12.54
CA GLY A 77 3.68 6.73 -12.99
C GLY A 77 3.01 7.77 -12.08
N ILE A 78 1.95 7.39 -11.35
CA ILE A 78 1.27 8.26 -10.40
C ILE A 78 1.19 7.67 -9.00
N THR A 79 1.16 8.55 -8.01
CA THR A 79 0.93 8.23 -6.60
C THR A 79 -0.30 8.99 -6.12
N VAL A 80 -1.25 8.29 -5.51
CA VAL A 80 -2.38 8.92 -4.82
C VAL A 80 -1.95 9.22 -3.39
N ALA A 81 -2.25 10.43 -2.92
CA ALA A 81 -2.06 10.84 -1.55
C ALA A 81 -3.34 11.47 -1.01
N VAL A 82 -3.83 10.95 0.12
CA VAL A 82 -4.95 11.50 0.90
C VAL A 82 -4.36 12.06 2.18
N ILE A 83 -4.32 13.38 2.29
CA ILE A 83 -3.66 14.10 3.38
C ILE A 83 -4.72 14.78 4.25
N HIS A 84 -4.64 14.62 5.57
CA HIS A 84 -5.53 15.35 6.46
C HIS A 84 -5.19 16.85 6.42
N LYS A 85 -6.22 17.71 6.25
CA LYS A 85 -6.06 19.15 6.01
C LYS A 85 -5.15 19.86 7.02
N LYS A 86 -5.15 19.44 8.29
CA LYS A 86 -4.27 19.96 9.35
C LYS A 86 -2.77 19.87 9.02
N PHE A 87 -2.35 18.95 8.15
CA PHE A 87 -0.96 18.76 7.73
C PHE A 87 -0.62 19.44 6.40
N LEU A 88 -1.55 20.20 5.82
CA LEU A 88 -1.28 20.93 4.58
C LEU A 88 -0.43 22.18 4.79
N PRO A 89 -0.66 23.06 5.78
CA PRO A 89 0.03 24.34 5.86
C PRO A 89 1.55 24.20 5.84
N GLN A 90 2.22 25.00 5.01
CA GLN A 90 3.68 25.08 4.94
C GLN A 90 4.12 26.53 5.19
N PRO A 91 4.99 26.78 6.18
CA PRO A 91 5.56 28.10 6.39
C PRO A 91 6.47 28.51 5.23
N SER A 92 6.81 29.79 5.16
CA SER A 92 7.72 30.28 4.12
C SER A 92 9.07 29.56 4.17
N ALA A 93 9.69 29.36 3.00
CA ALA A 93 11.03 28.78 2.92
C ALA A 93 12.07 29.63 3.67
N THR A 94 11.84 30.93 3.83
CA THR A 94 12.69 31.81 4.64
C THR A 94 12.61 31.44 6.11
N LEU A 95 11.39 31.34 6.66
CA LEU A 95 11.18 30.96 8.06
C LEU A 95 11.74 29.57 8.35
N MET A 96 11.48 28.59 7.48
CA MET A 96 12.01 27.23 7.63
C MET A 96 13.55 27.23 7.69
N ARG A 97 14.24 28.03 6.86
CA ARG A 97 15.71 28.18 6.91
C ARG A 97 16.17 28.84 8.20
N GLN A 98 15.49 29.88 8.67
CA GLN A 98 15.83 30.56 9.92
C GLN A 98 15.70 29.64 11.13
N LEU A 99 14.78 28.67 11.08
CA LEU A 99 14.60 27.63 12.10
C LEU A 99 15.56 26.44 11.93
N GLY A 100 16.38 26.40 10.87
CA GLY A 100 17.27 25.29 10.58
C GLY A 100 16.53 23.99 10.21
N LEU A 101 15.28 24.10 9.71
CA LEU A 101 14.43 22.97 9.39
C LEU A 101 14.46 22.62 7.90
N PRO A 102 14.24 21.34 7.54
CA PRO A 102 14.25 20.90 6.15
C PRO A 102 13.04 21.45 5.38
N ILE A 103 13.26 21.73 4.09
CA ILE A 103 12.23 22.23 3.17
C ILE A 103 11.99 21.18 2.10
N PRO A 104 10.73 20.75 1.84
CA PRO A 104 10.46 19.86 0.73
C PRO A 104 10.74 20.55 -0.62
N PRO A 105 11.29 19.84 -1.62
CA PRO A 105 11.20 20.32 -3.00
C PRO A 105 9.73 20.63 -3.35
N ARG A 106 9.49 21.72 -4.10
CA ARG A 106 8.14 22.24 -4.34
C ARG A 106 7.17 21.23 -4.95
N ILE A 107 7.67 20.30 -5.78
CA ILE A 107 6.88 19.19 -6.35
C ILE A 107 6.42 18.15 -5.31
N PHE A 108 7.03 18.10 -4.13
CA PHE A 108 6.66 17.22 -3.02
C PHE A 108 6.01 17.96 -1.85
N GLU A 109 5.69 19.24 -2.03
CA GLU A 109 5.04 20.08 -1.02
C GLU A 109 3.51 19.93 -1.13
N PHE A 110 2.89 19.32 -0.11
CA PHE A 110 1.47 18.99 -0.10
C PHE A 110 0.57 20.22 -0.21
N GLU A 111 0.94 21.35 0.41
CA GLU A 111 0.17 22.58 0.29
C GLU A 111 0.11 23.08 -1.16
N THR A 112 1.28 23.13 -1.82
CA THR A 112 1.38 23.56 -3.22
C THR A 112 0.58 22.63 -4.13
N ILE A 113 0.71 21.31 -3.96
CA ILE A 113 -0.06 20.32 -4.72
C ILE A 113 -1.56 20.55 -4.51
N ALA A 114 -2.01 20.68 -3.26
CA ALA A 114 -3.43 20.85 -2.94
C ALA A 114 -4.01 22.18 -3.47
N LYS A 115 -3.30 23.31 -3.28
CA LYS A 115 -3.73 24.63 -3.77
C LYS A 115 -3.91 24.70 -5.28
N ASN A 116 -3.12 23.91 -6.02
CA ASN A 116 -3.19 23.84 -7.48
C ASN A 116 -4.08 22.70 -7.97
N ASN A 117 -4.91 22.07 -7.12
CA ASN A 117 -5.72 20.90 -7.48
C ASN A 117 -4.91 19.77 -8.13
N SER A 118 -3.70 19.53 -7.60
CA SER A 118 -2.68 18.62 -8.14
C SER A 118 -2.05 19.04 -9.48
N LEU A 119 -2.38 20.22 -10.01
CA LEU A 119 -1.92 20.72 -11.31
C LEU A 119 -0.83 21.80 -11.17
N TYR A 120 0.04 21.68 -10.16
CA TYR A 120 1.17 22.61 -10.00
C TYR A 120 2.14 22.56 -11.19
N ASN A 121 2.35 21.37 -11.75
CA ASN A 121 3.10 21.11 -12.96
C ASN A 121 2.36 20.07 -13.83
N THR A 122 2.92 19.73 -14.99
CA THR A 122 2.35 18.71 -15.87
C THR A 122 2.29 17.36 -15.18
N LEU A 123 1.07 16.85 -14.95
CA LEU A 123 0.82 15.49 -14.48
C LEU A 123 0.93 14.48 -15.63
N SER A 124 1.13 13.21 -15.30
CA SER A 124 0.94 12.12 -16.27
C SER A 124 -0.55 11.93 -16.57
N ILE A 125 -1.06 12.67 -17.55
CA ILE A 125 -2.49 12.72 -17.90
C ILE A 125 -3.02 11.32 -18.26
N PHE A 126 -2.23 10.52 -18.97
CA PHE A 126 -2.63 9.18 -19.37
C PHE A 126 -2.80 8.25 -18.17
N ASP A 127 -1.87 8.27 -17.21
CA ASP A 127 -1.97 7.45 -16.01
C ASP A 127 -3.15 7.85 -15.13
N VAL A 128 -3.41 9.16 -15.02
CA VAL A 128 -4.59 9.69 -14.30
C VAL A 128 -5.88 9.24 -14.98
N TYR A 129 -5.93 9.29 -16.31
CA TYR A 129 -7.09 8.81 -17.07
C TYR A 129 -7.35 7.32 -16.80
N ILE A 130 -6.32 6.46 -16.91
CA ILE A 130 -6.47 5.02 -16.64
C ILE A 130 -6.94 4.77 -15.20
N ALA A 131 -6.38 5.48 -14.21
CA ALA A 131 -6.84 5.38 -12.83
C ALA A 131 -8.31 5.77 -12.66
N GLY A 132 -8.76 6.83 -13.36
CA GLY A 132 -10.16 7.22 -13.41
C GLY A 132 -11.07 6.14 -14.01
N GLN A 133 -10.63 5.49 -15.09
CA GLN A 133 -11.39 4.40 -15.73
C GLN A 133 -11.53 3.18 -14.80
N VAL A 134 -10.46 2.81 -14.09
CA VAL A 134 -10.50 1.72 -13.10
C VAL A 134 -11.46 2.04 -11.95
N LEU A 135 -11.39 3.25 -11.38
CA LEU A 135 -12.32 3.68 -10.32
C LEU A 135 -13.77 3.66 -10.79
N ARG A 136 -14.04 4.20 -11.98
CA ARG A 136 -15.39 4.20 -12.56
C ARG A 136 -15.92 2.78 -12.72
N LYS A 137 -15.09 1.86 -13.24
CA LYS A 137 -15.46 0.44 -13.36
C LYS A 137 -15.79 -0.18 -12.00
N LEU A 138 -14.94 0.03 -10.98
CA LEU A 138 -15.16 -0.50 -9.64
C LEU A 138 -16.47 0.01 -9.02
N LEU A 139 -16.75 1.31 -9.15
CA LEU A 139 -17.98 1.92 -8.64
C LEU A 139 -19.25 1.41 -9.36
N LEU A 140 -19.14 1.06 -10.65
CA LEU A 140 -20.24 0.46 -11.41
C LEU A 140 -20.47 -1.01 -11.04
N GLN A 141 -19.40 -1.76 -10.75
CA GLN A 141 -19.47 -3.19 -10.41
C GLN A 141 -19.87 -3.43 -8.95
N HIS A 142 -19.54 -2.51 -8.04
CA HIS A 142 -19.76 -2.63 -6.60
C HIS A 142 -20.56 -1.44 -6.09
N PRO A 143 -21.91 -1.54 -6.04
CA PRO A 143 -22.76 -0.49 -5.48
C PRO A 143 -22.47 -0.18 -4.01
N ASP A 144 -22.01 -1.21 -3.27
CA ASP A 144 -21.50 -1.14 -1.91
C ASP A 144 -20.02 -0.70 -1.84
N LYS A 145 -19.45 -0.20 -2.94
CA LYS A 145 -18.14 0.43 -3.04
C LYS A 145 -17.00 -0.52 -2.62
N VAL A 146 -16.23 -0.15 -1.59
CA VAL A 146 -15.03 -0.89 -1.18
C VAL A 146 -15.40 -2.24 -0.54
N GLN A 147 -16.58 -2.33 0.09
CA GLN A 147 -17.07 -3.54 0.73
C GLN A 147 -17.25 -4.68 -0.27
N GLY A 148 -17.83 -4.41 -1.45
CA GLY A 148 -18.04 -5.43 -2.48
C GLY A 148 -16.73 -5.97 -3.05
N GLN A 149 -15.78 -5.07 -3.32
CA GLN A 149 -14.43 -5.47 -3.75
C GLN A 149 -13.68 -6.25 -2.66
N GLN A 150 -13.88 -5.90 -1.39
CA GLN A 150 -13.29 -6.62 -0.26
C GLN A 150 -13.83 -8.05 -0.18
N ALA A 151 -15.14 -8.26 -0.29
CA ALA A 151 -15.76 -9.58 -0.22
C ALA A 151 -15.20 -10.53 -1.30
N ILE A 152 -15.03 -10.05 -2.53
CA ILE A 152 -14.42 -10.84 -3.61
C ILE A 152 -12.95 -11.17 -3.30
N SER A 153 -12.20 -10.20 -2.77
CA SER A 153 -10.79 -10.41 -2.42
C SER A 153 -10.63 -11.45 -1.30
N GLU A 154 -11.55 -11.45 -0.33
CA GLU A 154 -11.65 -12.46 0.74
C GLU A 154 -11.95 -13.85 0.20
N GLN A 155 -12.97 -13.98 -0.66
CA GLN A 155 -13.33 -15.26 -1.28
C GLN A 155 -12.15 -15.86 -2.07
N LYS A 156 -11.49 -15.04 -2.90
CA LYS A 156 -10.30 -15.48 -3.66
C LYS A 156 -9.17 -15.93 -2.76
N ALA A 157 -8.85 -15.14 -1.73
CA ALA A 157 -7.77 -15.48 -0.81
C ALA A 157 -8.10 -16.74 0.01
N GLN A 158 -9.32 -16.88 0.48
CA GLN A 158 -9.78 -18.05 1.24
C GLN A 158 -9.68 -19.32 0.39
N LEU A 159 -10.07 -19.28 -0.89
CA LEU A 159 -9.94 -20.40 -1.80
C LEU A 159 -8.49 -20.89 -1.88
N ILE A 160 -7.55 -19.98 -2.14
CA ILE A 160 -6.13 -20.33 -2.26
C ILE A 160 -5.58 -20.86 -0.94
N TYR A 161 -5.84 -20.18 0.18
CA TYR A 161 -5.36 -20.62 1.48
C TYR A 161 -5.92 -21.99 1.87
N LYS A 162 -7.21 -22.23 1.64
CA LYS A 162 -7.83 -23.54 1.91
C LYS A 162 -7.14 -24.64 1.12
N THR A 163 -6.93 -24.45 -0.18
CA THR A 163 -6.25 -25.45 -1.01
C THR A 163 -4.81 -25.69 -0.55
N LEU A 164 -4.05 -24.64 -0.20
CA LEU A 164 -2.69 -24.82 0.33
C LEU A 164 -2.69 -25.61 1.65
N GLU A 165 -3.69 -25.38 2.51
CA GLU A 165 -3.83 -26.06 3.80
C GLU A 165 -4.35 -27.50 3.70
N GLU A 166 -4.87 -27.91 2.55
CA GLU A 166 -5.18 -29.33 2.29
C GLU A 166 -3.92 -30.17 2.05
N TYR A 167 -2.80 -29.55 1.65
CA TYR A 167 -1.55 -30.23 1.30
C TYR A 167 -0.35 -29.67 2.09
N THR A 168 -0.46 -29.63 3.42
CA THR A 168 0.57 -29.03 4.30
C THR A 168 1.95 -29.69 4.26
N ASP A 169 2.04 -30.92 3.76
CA ASP A 169 3.32 -31.62 3.57
C ASP A 169 4.08 -31.12 2.33
N VAL A 170 3.32 -30.56 1.35
CA VAL A 170 3.86 -30.01 0.10
C VAL A 170 3.99 -28.50 0.18
N TYR A 171 3.02 -27.81 0.77
CA TYR A 171 2.96 -26.35 0.81
C TYR A 171 3.07 -25.79 2.22
N HIS A 172 3.96 -24.81 2.38
CA HIS A 172 4.16 -24.12 3.64
C HIS A 172 3.89 -22.62 3.47
N VAL A 173 2.72 -22.17 3.93
CA VAL A 173 2.38 -20.73 3.95
C VAL A 173 3.33 -20.01 4.89
N ILE A 174 3.99 -18.97 4.38
CA ILE A 174 5.06 -18.26 5.10
C ILE A 174 4.54 -17.45 6.30
N PRO A 175 3.55 -16.55 6.14
CA PRO A 175 3.03 -15.78 7.27
C PRO A 175 2.13 -16.63 8.18
N ASP A 176 2.19 -16.33 9.48
CA ASP A 176 1.23 -16.83 10.47
C ASP A 176 -0.22 -16.50 10.08
N LYS A 177 -1.16 -17.38 10.43
CA LYS A 177 -2.58 -17.26 10.07
C LYS A 177 -3.17 -15.89 10.44
N THR A 178 -2.75 -15.31 11.56
CA THR A 178 -3.28 -14.04 12.09
C THR A 178 -2.80 -12.79 11.35
N VAL A 179 -1.85 -12.92 10.41
CA VAL A 179 -1.26 -11.81 9.64
C VAL A 179 -1.26 -12.06 8.13
N ARG A 180 -1.98 -13.08 7.67
CA ARG A 180 -2.07 -13.42 6.25
C ARG A 180 -2.68 -12.29 5.43
N SER A 181 -2.00 -11.96 4.34
CA SER A 181 -2.51 -10.99 3.37
C SER A 181 -3.57 -11.63 2.49
N ARG A 182 -4.64 -10.87 2.20
CA ARG A 182 -5.60 -11.18 1.14
C ARG A 182 -5.08 -10.84 -0.26
N MET A 183 -4.04 -10.00 -0.34
CA MET A 183 -3.50 -9.47 -1.58
C MET A 183 -2.24 -10.19 -2.06
N ASN A 184 -1.35 -10.58 -1.14
CA ASN A 184 -0.08 -11.22 -1.49
C ASN A 184 0.07 -12.50 -0.68
N ILE A 185 -0.25 -13.63 -1.29
CA ILE A 185 -0.21 -14.94 -0.64
C ILE A 185 1.16 -15.55 -0.94
N CYS A 186 1.96 -15.76 0.10
CA CYS A 186 3.32 -16.26 -0.03
C CYS A 186 3.45 -17.65 0.63
N PHE A 187 3.99 -18.61 -0.10
CA PHE A 187 4.21 -19.97 0.39
C PHE A 187 5.48 -20.59 -0.22
N ARG A 188 6.02 -21.60 0.46
CA ARG A 188 7.11 -22.45 -0.03
C ARG A 188 6.56 -23.80 -0.47
N ILE A 189 7.31 -24.47 -1.34
CA ILE A 189 7.01 -25.83 -1.80
C ILE A 189 8.13 -26.76 -1.32
N THR A 190 7.77 -27.90 -0.75
CA THR A 190 8.71 -28.95 -0.36
C THR A 190 9.22 -29.67 -1.60
N GLY A 191 10.36 -29.19 -2.13
CA GLY A 191 10.86 -29.65 -3.43
C GLY A 191 10.00 -29.16 -4.61
N GLY A 192 10.51 -29.27 -5.83
CA GLY A 192 9.72 -28.99 -7.04
C GLY A 192 9.30 -27.53 -7.27
N GLU A 193 9.89 -26.52 -6.59
CA GLU A 193 9.53 -25.10 -6.78
C GLU A 193 9.69 -24.65 -8.24
N GLU A 194 10.81 -24.98 -8.88
CA GLU A 194 11.07 -24.60 -10.27
C GLU A 194 10.10 -25.29 -11.24
N GLU A 195 9.76 -26.55 -10.98
CA GLU A 195 8.82 -27.31 -11.81
C GLU A 195 7.39 -26.75 -11.65
N PHE A 196 6.98 -26.42 -10.43
CA PHE A 196 5.71 -25.73 -10.19
C PHE A 196 5.61 -24.42 -10.96
N LEU A 197 6.67 -23.59 -10.95
CA LEU A 197 6.70 -22.32 -11.66
C LEU A 197 6.66 -22.52 -13.19
N LYS A 198 7.34 -23.54 -13.70
CA LYS A 198 7.36 -23.90 -15.12
C LYS A 198 6.00 -24.41 -15.59
N GLN A 199 5.41 -25.39 -14.88
CA GLN A 199 4.07 -25.92 -15.20
C GLN A 199 2.99 -24.86 -15.08
N GLY A 200 3.04 -24.04 -14.02
CA GLY A 200 2.13 -22.91 -13.85
C GLY A 200 2.21 -21.95 -15.04
N THR A 201 3.42 -21.61 -15.48
CA THR A 201 3.62 -20.75 -16.66
C THR A 201 3.06 -21.39 -17.93
N ALA A 202 3.25 -22.71 -18.14
CA ALA A 202 2.69 -23.45 -19.28
C ALA A 202 1.15 -23.43 -19.28
N LEU A 203 0.52 -23.35 -18.11
CA LEU A 203 -0.93 -23.18 -17.95
C LEU A 203 -1.38 -21.71 -18.03
N GLY A 204 -0.48 -20.76 -18.30
CA GLY A 204 -0.77 -19.33 -18.34
C GLY A 204 -0.88 -18.66 -16.96
N LEU A 205 -0.52 -19.36 -15.89
CA LEU A 205 -0.45 -18.81 -14.53
C LEU A 205 0.91 -18.12 -14.33
N THR A 206 1.00 -16.88 -14.80
CA THR A 206 2.24 -16.10 -14.80
C THR A 206 2.41 -15.28 -13.51
N GLY A 207 3.65 -14.86 -13.21
CA GLY A 207 3.95 -13.97 -12.09
C GLY A 207 3.95 -14.63 -10.71
N LEU A 208 4.02 -15.96 -10.65
CA LEU A 208 3.98 -16.73 -9.40
C LEU A 208 5.32 -16.76 -8.64
N ARG A 209 6.45 -16.43 -9.29
CA ARG A 209 7.76 -16.44 -8.63
C ARG A 209 7.80 -15.44 -7.46
N GLY A 210 8.22 -15.92 -6.30
CA GLY A 210 8.38 -15.13 -5.09
C GLY A 210 9.42 -14.02 -5.21
N HIS A 211 9.42 -13.10 -4.24
CA HIS A 211 10.46 -12.07 -4.17
C HIS A 211 11.83 -12.73 -3.94
N ARG A 212 12.89 -12.22 -4.58
CA ARG A 212 14.25 -12.79 -4.53
C ARG A 212 14.71 -13.12 -3.10
N ASP A 213 14.41 -12.24 -2.16
CA ASP A 213 14.86 -12.37 -0.77
C ASP A 213 14.01 -13.34 0.05
N LEU A 214 12.74 -13.53 -0.32
CA LEU A 214 11.84 -14.46 0.37
C LEU A 214 11.88 -15.87 -0.22
N LYS A 215 12.21 -15.96 -1.52
CA LYS A 215 12.12 -17.15 -2.39
C LYS A 215 10.68 -17.72 -2.39
N GLY A 216 10.47 -18.92 -2.94
CA GLY A 216 9.16 -19.55 -2.96
C GLY A 216 8.22 -18.96 -4.00
N VAL A 217 6.92 -19.11 -3.73
CA VAL A 217 5.83 -18.67 -4.58
C VAL A 217 5.12 -17.49 -3.95
N ARG A 218 4.75 -16.50 -4.77
CA ARG A 218 3.90 -15.37 -4.39
C ARG A 218 2.76 -15.20 -5.38
N VAL A 219 1.54 -15.34 -4.89
CA VAL A 219 0.32 -15.05 -5.63
C VAL A 219 -0.12 -13.62 -5.31
N SER A 220 -0.12 -12.76 -6.33
CA SER A 220 -0.61 -11.38 -6.22
C SER A 220 -2.08 -11.32 -6.61
N ASN A 221 -2.97 -11.43 -5.63
CA ASN A 221 -4.42 -11.44 -5.76
C ASN A 221 -5.02 -10.02 -5.85
N SER A 222 -4.59 -9.23 -6.85
CA SER A 222 -5.11 -7.87 -7.07
C SER A 222 -6.60 -7.82 -7.41
N ASN A 223 -7.20 -6.63 -7.39
CA ASN A 223 -8.60 -6.43 -7.78
C ASN A 223 -8.86 -6.86 -9.23
N SER A 224 -7.85 -6.76 -10.10
CA SER A 224 -7.95 -7.16 -11.51
C SER A 224 -7.92 -8.68 -11.72
N VAL A 225 -7.43 -9.47 -10.76
CA VAL A 225 -7.45 -10.94 -10.85
C VAL A 225 -8.89 -11.43 -10.65
N THR A 226 -9.40 -12.18 -11.62
CA THR A 226 -10.76 -12.73 -11.57
C THR A 226 -10.86 -13.91 -10.61
N PHE A 227 -12.09 -14.20 -10.16
CA PHE A 227 -12.34 -15.42 -9.39
C PHE A 227 -12.01 -16.68 -10.20
N GLU A 228 -12.34 -16.70 -11.49
CA GLU A 228 -12.00 -17.80 -12.40
C GLU A 228 -10.49 -18.05 -12.48
N GLY A 229 -9.67 -17.01 -12.63
CA GLY A 229 -8.21 -17.13 -12.62
C GLY A 229 -7.69 -17.67 -11.28
N THR A 230 -8.35 -17.29 -10.18
CA THR A 230 -8.05 -17.80 -8.84
C THR A 230 -8.42 -19.28 -8.70
N ALA A 231 -9.59 -19.69 -9.21
CA ALA A 231 -10.03 -21.07 -9.21
C ALA A 231 -9.13 -21.97 -10.07
N LYS A 232 -8.69 -21.47 -11.23
CA LYS A 232 -7.70 -22.15 -12.07
C LYS A 232 -6.39 -22.38 -11.32
N LEU A 233 -5.90 -21.38 -10.60
CA LEU A 233 -4.71 -21.51 -9.76
C LEU A 233 -4.92 -22.52 -8.61
N ALA A 234 -6.05 -22.47 -7.92
CA ALA A 234 -6.35 -23.42 -6.85
C ALA A 234 -6.38 -24.86 -7.37
N ASN A 235 -7.02 -25.09 -8.52
CA ASN A 235 -7.02 -26.41 -9.16
C ASN A 235 -5.60 -26.89 -9.51
N PHE A 236 -4.76 -26.01 -10.04
CA PHE A 236 -3.35 -26.32 -10.33
C PHE A 236 -2.58 -26.68 -9.05
N ILE A 237 -2.74 -25.93 -7.96
CA ILE A 237 -2.13 -26.22 -6.65
C ILE A 237 -2.53 -27.62 -6.17
N GLY A 238 -3.82 -27.96 -6.19
CA GLY A 238 -4.27 -29.29 -5.78
C GLY A 238 -3.74 -30.41 -6.67
N THR A 239 -3.69 -30.18 -7.99
CA THR A 239 -3.23 -31.17 -8.97
C THR A 239 -1.73 -31.44 -8.83
N PHE A 240 -0.92 -30.39 -8.69
CA PHE A 240 0.54 -30.51 -8.54
C PHE A 240 0.91 -31.31 -7.27
N ALA A 241 0.23 -31.03 -6.15
CA ALA A 241 0.45 -31.78 -4.91
C ALA A 241 0.02 -33.25 -5.02
N SER A 242 -1.11 -33.52 -5.67
CA SER A 242 -1.64 -34.89 -5.84
C SER A 242 -0.76 -35.77 -6.75
N GLN A 243 -0.04 -35.16 -7.70
CA GLN A 243 0.88 -35.85 -8.61
C GLN A 243 2.29 -36.06 -8.00
N GLY A 244 2.51 -35.65 -6.75
CA GLY A 244 3.77 -35.87 -6.04
C GLY A 244 4.92 -34.94 -6.44
N GLY A 245 4.64 -33.83 -7.14
CA GLY A 245 5.67 -32.90 -7.61
C GLY A 245 6.70 -33.52 -8.57
N ASP A 246 6.35 -34.65 -9.18
CA ASP A 246 7.27 -35.52 -9.92
C ASP A 246 7.39 -35.11 -11.39
N GLU A 247 8.61 -35.20 -11.95
CA GLU A 247 9.00 -34.79 -13.31
C GLU A 247 8.29 -35.59 -14.44
N ARG A 248 7.37 -36.50 -14.11
CA ARG A 248 6.82 -37.51 -15.02
C ARG A 248 5.55 -37.13 -15.78
N CYS A 249 4.99 -35.93 -15.54
CA CYS A 249 3.76 -35.47 -16.22
C CYS A 249 4.02 -34.34 -17.24
N VAL A 250 5.06 -34.46 -18.05
CA VAL A 250 5.20 -33.69 -19.29
C VAL A 250 5.63 -34.63 -20.42
N ALA A 251 4.69 -35.45 -20.89
CA ALA A 251 4.75 -36.16 -22.17
C ALA A 251 3.35 -36.20 -22.78
#